data_AF-A0A1X1D8M7-F1
#
_entry.id   AF-A0A1X1D8M7-F1
#
_cell.length_a   1.000
_cell.length_b   1.000
_cell.length_c   1.000
_cell.angle_alpha   90.00
_cell.angle_beta   90.00
_cell.angle_gamma   90.00
#
_symmetry.space_group_name_H-M   'P 1'
#
loop_
_entity.id
_entity.type
_entity.pdbx_description
1 polymer ?
#
loop_
_entity_poly.entity_id
_entity_poly.type
_entity_poly.pdbx_seq_one_letter_code
_entity_poly.pdbx_strand_id
1 'polypeptide(L)'
;MNIIDAFTSGEIAAPDFEKKYSVAWRIYRDSLEAQSADIFTQRFFDSVFSVIDCYCSDPELIDEDDLNDDELLNEVSGLKASWDKRLT
;
A
#
# COMPACT_ATOMS: atom_id res chain seq x y z
N MET A 1 -11.03 3.72 -9.96
CA MET A 1 -9.57 3.91 -10.12
C MET A 1 -8.93 3.41 -8.84
N ASN A 2 -8.09 2.38 -8.93
CA ASN A 2 -7.47 1.77 -7.75
C ASN A 2 -6.37 2.72 -7.24
N ILE A 3 -6.39 3.02 -5.95
CA ILE A 3 -5.40 3.90 -5.30
C ILE A 3 -3.96 3.37 -5.44
N ILE A 4 -3.79 2.06 -5.44
CA ILE A 4 -2.49 1.41 -5.63
C ILE A 4 -2.00 1.67 -7.05
N ASP A 5 -2.88 1.53 -8.06
CA ASP A 5 -2.51 1.81 -9.46
C ASP A 5 -2.04 3.26 -9.60
N ALA A 6 -2.81 4.22 -9.09
CA ALA A 6 -2.48 5.64 -9.15
C ALA A 6 -1.14 5.98 -8.46
N PHE A 7 -0.81 5.31 -7.36
CA PHE A 7 0.49 5.49 -6.71
C PHE A 7 1.63 4.90 -7.54
N THR A 8 1.48 3.64 -7.98
CA THR A 8 2.52 2.96 -8.77
C THR A 8 2.74 3.55 -10.16
N SER A 9 1.79 4.33 -10.68
CA SER A 9 1.95 5.11 -11.93
C SER A 9 2.50 6.52 -11.71
N GLY A 10 2.72 6.95 -10.46
CA GLY A 10 3.22 8.28 -10.12
C GLY A 10 2.16 9.39 -10.19
N GLU A 11 0.88 9.04 -10.25
CA GLU A 11 -0.21 10.03 -10.30
C GLU A 11 -0.55 10.63 -8.94
N ILE A 12 -0.19 9.95 -7.84
CA ILE A 12 -0.26 10.47 -6.47
C ILE A 12 1.09 10.32 -5.77
N ALA A 13 1.46 11.32 -4.97
CA ALA A 13 2.68 11.30 -4.19
C ALA A 13 2.56 10.37 -2.96
N ALA A 14 3.70 9.93 -2.41
CA ALA A 14 3.76 9.03 -1.26
C ALA A 14 2.97 9.52 -0.02
N PRO A 15 3.05 10.81 0.40
CA PRO A 15 2.25 11.29 1.54
C PRO A 15 0.73 11.27 1.28
N ASP A 16 0.31 11.45 0.02
CA ASP A 16 -1.10 11.38 -0.33
C ASP A 16 -1.59 9.94 -0.41
N PHE A 17 -0.74 9.03 -0.88
CA PHE A 17 -1.01 7.60 -0.91
C PHE A 17 -1.16 7.05 0.51
N GLU A 18 -0.22 7.32 1.41
CA GLU A 18 -0.26 6.92 2.83
C GLU A 18 -1.61 7.27 3.48
N LYS A 19 -2.02 8.54 3.39
CA LYS A 19 -3.27 9.04 3.97
C LYS A 19 -4.50 8.36 3.38
N LYS A 20 -4.59 8.33 2.04
CA LYS A 20 -5.78 7.83 1.36
C LYS A 20 -5.88 6.31 1.46
N TYR A 21 -4.76 5.59 1.38
CA TYR A 21 -4.73 4.13 1.50
C TYR A 21 -5.04 3.69 2.93
N SER A 22 -4.49 4.35 3.94
CA SER A 22 -4.80 4.05 5.35
C SER A 22 -6.29 4.14 5.66
N VAL A 23 -6.99 5.13 5.07
CA VAL A 23 -8.44 5.24 5.17
C VAL A 23 -9.14 4.11 4.42
N ALA A 24 -8.74 3.84 3.17
CA ALA A 24 -9.33 2.79 2.34
C ALA A 24 -9.17 1.39 2.97
N TRP A 25 -7.99 1.08 3.51
CA TRP A 25 -7.70 -0.20 4.17
C TRP A 25 -8.57 -0.41 5.41
N ARG A 26 -8.77 0.61 6.26
CA ARG A 26 -9.67 0.49 7.43
C ARG A 26 -11.11 0.19 7.00
N ILE A 27 -11.61 0.90 5.99
CA ILE A 27 -12.95 0.67 5.45
C ILE A 27 -13.07 -0.75 4.88
N TYR A 28 -12.08 -1.18 4.09
CA TYR A 28 -12.04 -2.52 3.52
C TYR A 28 -12.00 -3.60 4.62
N ARG A 29 -11.07 -3.51 5.57
CA ARG A 29 -10.91 -4.47 6.67
C ARG A 29 -12.21 -4.69 7.44
N ASP A 30 -12.96 -3.61 7.68
CA ASP A 30 -14.20 -3.64 8.45
C ASP A 30 -15.43 -4.03 7.59
N SER A 31 -15.25 -4.20 6.27
CA SER A 31 -16.32 -4.57 5.34
C SER A 31 -16.61 -6.07 5.31
N LEU A 32 -17.81 -6.44 4.85
CA LEU A 32 -18.16 -7.82 4.52
C LEU A 32 -17.38 -8.34 3.28
N GLU A 33 -16.91 -7.43 2.44
CA GLU A 33 -16.14 -7.77 1.24
C GLU A 33 -14.78 -8.34 1.63
N ALA A 34 -14.09 -7.74 2.61
CA ALA A 34 -12.87 -8.32 3.15
C ALA A 34 -13.09 -9.72 3.73
N GLN A 35 -14.20 -9.95 4.44
CA GLN A 35 -14.52 -11.26 5.03
C GLN A 35 -14.76 -12.35 3.98
N SER A 36 -15.18 -11.96 2.78
CA SER A 36 -15.45 -12.88 1.66
C SER A 36 -14.33 -12.93 0.61
N ALA A 37 -13.34 -12.05 0.71
CA ALA A 37 -12.16 -12.05 -0.14
C ALA A 37 -11.29 -13.29 0.11
N ASP A 38 -10.57 -13.73 -0.92
CA ASP A 38 -9.61 -14.81 -0.78
C ASP A 38 -8.38 -14.37 0.05
N ILE A 39 -7.70 -15.35 0.64
CA ILE A 39 -6.56 -15.11 1.53
C ILE A 39 -5.39 -14.38 0.85
N PHE A 40 -5.22 -14.52 -0.46
CA PHE A 40 -4.13 -13.84 -1.17
C PHE A 40 -4.46 -12.36 -1.35
N THR A 41 -5.70 -12.04 -1.70
CA THR A 41 -6.17 -10.65 -1.80
C THR A 41 -6.13 -9.95 -0.44
N GLN A 42 -6.58 -10.60 0.63
CA GLN A 42 -6.45 -10.04 2.00
C GLN A 42 -4.99 -9.76 2.35
N ARG A 43 -4.10 -10.76 2.18
CA ARG A 43 -2.67 -10.61 2.46
C ARG A 43 -2.04 -9.49 1.65
N PHE A 44 -2.41 -9.31 0.39
CA PHE A 44 -1.90 -8.22 -0.44
C PHE A 44 -2.24 -6.85 0.18
N PHE A 45 -3.50 -6.60 0.51
CA PHE A 45 -3.90 -5.32 1.09
C PHE A 45 -3.28 -5.08 2.47
N ASP A 46 -3.14 -6.13 3.30
CA ASP A 46 -2.47 -6.04 4.60
C ASP A 46 -0.97 -5.80 4.46
N SER A 47 -0.31 -6.42 3.48
CA SER A 47 1.11 -6.16 3.21
C SER A 47 1.34 -4.72 2.75
N VAL A 48 0.50 -4.18 1.89
CA VAL A 48 0.61 -2.76 1.49
C VAL A 48 0.42 -1.83 2.70
N PHE A 49 -0.52 -2.14 3.60
CA PHE A 49 -0.67 -1.38 4.85
C PHE A 49 0.57 -1.47 5.75
N SER A 50 1.17 -2.66 5.88
CA SER A 50 2.39 -2.84 6.66
C SER A 50 3.58 -2.06 6.10
N VAL A 51 3.69 -1.92 4.78
CA VAL A 51 4.75 -1.10 4.16
C VAL A 51 4.51 0.39 4.43
N ILE A 52 3.25 0.83 4.40
CA ILE A 52 2.88 2.21 4.74
C ILE A 52 3.18 2.52 6.21
N ASP A 53 3.01 1.56 7.12
CA ASP A 53 3.32 1.72 8.56
C ASP A 53 4.83 1.92 8.82
N CYS A 54 5.68 1.54 7.87
CA CYS A 54 7.12 1.80 7.88
C CYS A 54 7.52 3.08 7.13
N TYR A 55 6.58 3.84 6.53
CA TYR A 55 6.92 5.01 5.74
C TYR A 55 6.89 6.29 6.59
N CYS A 56 7.90 7.14 6.41
CA CYS A 56 7.98 8.45 7.03
C CYS A 56 8.06 9.56 5.97
N SER A 57 7.05 10.44 5.98
CA SER A 57 6.94 11.53 5.00
C SER A 57 7.83 12.74 5.27
N ASP A 58 8.48 12.79 6.44
CA ASP A 58 9.31 13.90 6.86
C ASP A 58 10.79 13.47 6.81
N PRO A 59 11.56 13.94 5.82
CA PRO A 59 12.97 13.55 5.66
C PRO A 59 13.87 13.89 6.85
N GLU A 60 13.46 14.83 7.72
CA GLU A 60 14.21 15.16 8.93
C GLU A 60 13.94 14.18 10.08
N LEU A 61 12.90 13.35 9.96
CA LEU A 61 12.46 12.37 10.96
C LEU A 61 12.69 10.91 10.55
N ILE A 62 13.03 10.64 9.28
CA ILE A 62 13.38 9.30 8.79
C ILE A 62 14.54 8.72 9.62
N ASP A 63 14.35 7.53 10.17
CA ASP A 63 15.40 6.72 10.78
C ASP A 63 15.74 5.45 9.95
N GLU A 64 16.63 4.58 10.45
CA GLU A 64 17.18 3.45 9.67
C GLU A 64 16.12 2.42 9.24
N ASP A 65 15.01 2.36 9.98
CA ASP A 65 13.93 1.41 9.75
C ASP A 65 12.77 2.03 8.92
N ASP A 66 12.82 3.34 8.67
CA ASP A 66 11.80 4.08 7.92
C ASP A 66 12.07 4.04 6.40
N LEU A 67 10.98 3.97 5.62
CA LEU A 67 10.98 4.10 4.17
C LEU A 67 10.80 5.57 3.78
N ASN A 68 11.59 6.00 2.79
CA ASN A 68 11.32 7.23 2.04
C ASN A 68 10.33 7.01 0.88
N ASP A 69 10.01 8.08 0.13
CA ASP A 69 9.08 8.05 -1.01
C ASP A 69 9.43 7.00 -2.08
N ASP A 70 10.71 6.91 -2.46
CA ASP A 70 11.17 5.99 -3.51
C ASP A 70 11.17 4.54 -3.04
N GLU A 71 11.52 4.31 -1.77
CA GLU A 71 11.49 2.99 -1.14
C GLU A 71 10.05 2.48 -0.99
N LEU A 72 9.13 3.35 -0.55
CA LEU A 72 7.70 3.04 -0.51
C LEU A 72 7.17 2.67 -1.91
N LEU A 73 7.53 3.45 -2.93
CA LEU A 73 7.12 3.18 -4.32
C LEU A 73 7.62 1.82 -4.81
N ASN A 74 8.89 1.50 -4.53
CA ASN A 74 9.49 0.22 -4.93
C ASN A 74 8.80 -0.96 -4.25
N GLU A 75 8.60 -0.90 -2.94
CA GLU A 75 7.96 -1.98 -2.17
C GLU A 75 6.52 -2.22 -2.63
N VAL A 76 5.71 -1.16 -2.75
CA VAL A 76 4.31 -1.29 -3.19
C VAL A 76 4.22 -1.79 -4.63
N SER A 77 5.11 -1.34 -5.52
CA SER A 77 5.18 -1.83 -6.90
C SER A 77 5.54 -3.33 -6.95
N GLY A 78 6.46 -3.78 -6.09
CA GLY A 78 6.82 -5.19 -5.95
C GLY A 78 5.68 -6.07 -5.46
N LEU A 79 4.94 -5.61 -4.45
CA LEU A 79 3.73 -6.27 -3.95
C LEU A 79 2.66 -6.38 -5.05
N LYS A 80 2.41 -5.28 -5.77
CA LYS A 80 1.42 -5.23 -6.85
C LYS A 80 1.77 -6.22 -7.97
N ALA A 81 3.02 -6.20 -8.45
CA ALA A 81 3.47 -7.11 -9.49
C ALA A 81 3.36 -8.59 -9.08
N SER A 82 3.57 -8.88 -7.78
CA SER A 82 3.43 -10.23 -7.24
C SER A 82 1.96 -10.67 -7.13
N TRP A 83 1.05 -9.74 -6.82
CA TRP A 83 -0.39 -9.99 -6.79
C TRP A 83 -0.95 -10.18 -8.22
N ASP A 84 -0.60 -9.32 -9.17
CA ASP A 84 -1.04 -9.40 -10.56
C ASP A 84 -0.69 -10.75 -11.20
N LYS A 85 0.53 -11.26 -10.96
CA LYS A 85 1.00 -12.57 -11.44
C LYS A 85 0.19 -13.76 -10.91
N ARG A 86 -0.52 -13.60 -9.79
CA ARG A 86 -1.36 -14.65 -9.20
C ARG A 86 -2.80 -14.61 -9.71
N LEU A 87 -3.20 -13.49 -10.32
CA LEU A 87 -4.51 -13.31 -10.95
C LEU A 87 -4.52 -13.75 -12.43
N THR A 88 -3.35 -14.06 -13.00
CA THR A 88 -3.16 -14.55 -14.37
C THR A 88 -2.93 -16.06 -14.40
#